data_AF-A0A9Q8XME4-F1
#
_entry.id   AF-A0A9Q8XME4-F1
#
_cell.length_a   1.000
_cell.length_b   1.000
_cell.length_c   1.000
_cell.angle_alpha   90.00
_cell.angle_beta   90.00
_cell.angle_gamma   90.00
#
_symmetry.space_group_name_H-M   'P 1'
#
loop_
_entity.id
_entity.type
_entity.pdbx_description
1 polymer ?
#
loop_
_entity_poly.entity_id
_entity_poly.type
_entity_poly.pdbx_seq_one_letter_code
_entity_poly.pdbx_strand_id
1 'polypeptide(L)'
;MLITSIVFSTHSMAEEVSNVACSDIDAIEASLNDTTDVTSTLISLLSSCPEQSTDILAMASQTHTSESLAVLDAAIQTLAPEQMAKATAIIVSHAAPDAYEQLIQQAVLAAPDYAQDIVDAVAELNLLDPTDILVAAISGGADPALISEPTAAGIATAPPLAVNPGATTALGTGNGSGGGTASPN
;
A
#
# COMPACT_ATOMS: atom_id res chain seq x y z
N MET A 1 62.29 -6.14 5.42
CA MET A 1 61.19 -7.13 5.37
C MET A 1 60.56 -7.17 6.75
N LEU A 2 59.53 -6.36 6.99
CA LEU A 2 58.72 -6.43 8.21
C LEU A 2 57.50 -7.28 7.90
N ILE A 3 57.37 -8.42 8.58
CA ILE A 3 56.17 -9.25 8.56
C ILE A 3 55.36 -8.75 9.75
N THR A 4 54.42 -7.82 9.49
CA THR A 4 53.47 -7.37 10.50
C THR A 4 52.44 -8.47 10.71
N SER A 5 52.45 -9.04 11.91
CA SER A 5 51.48 -10.00 12.40
C SER A 5 50.06 -9.47 12.26
N ILE A 6 49.24 -10.16 11.48
CA ILE A 6 47.79 -9.96 11.42
C ILE A 6 47.24 -10.47 12.75
N VAL A 7 46.85 -9.54 13.63
CA VAL A 7 46.05 -9.87 14.82
C VAL A 7 44.65 -10.16 14.34
N PHE A 8 44.33 -11.44 14.43
CA PHE A 8 43.00 -12.02 14.34
C PHE A 8 42.13 -11.41 15.45
N SER A 9 41.35 -10.38 15.14
CA SER A 9 40.20 -10.02 15.96
C SER A 9 39.03 -10.83 15.44
N THR A 10 38.75 -11.93 16.14
CA THR A 10 37.44 -12.57 16.13
C THR A 10 36.42 -11.51 16.56
N HIS A 11 35.79 -10.85 15.59
CA HIS A 11 34.61 -10.05 15.86
C HIS A 11 33.53 -11.04 16.29
N SER A 12 33.04 -10.82 17.51
CA SER A 12 32.00 -11.59 18.14
C SER A 12 30.80 -11.67 17.21
N MET A 13 30.38 -12.91 16.90
CA MET A 13 29.04 -13.20 16.40
C MET A 13 28.08 -12.91 17.55
N ALA A 14 27.75 -11.64 17.73
CA ALA A 14 26.52 -11.22 18.36
C ALA A 14 25.83 -10.40 17.28
N GLU A 15 24.71 -10.92 16.79
CA GLU A 15 23.63 -10.09 16.27
C GLU A 15 23.30 -9.08 17.37
N GLU A 16 24.08 -8.00 17.43
CA GLU A 16 23.65 -6.78 18.07
C GLU A 16 22.61 -6.23 17.08
N VAL A 17 21.37 -6.71 17.23
CA VAL A 17 20.20 -5.90 16.94
C VAL A 17 20.50 -4.58 17.62
N SER A 18 21.00 -3.65 16.81
CA SER A 18 21.33 -2.30 17.25
C SER A 18 20.14 -1.87 18.07
N ASN A 19 20.39 -1.56 19.35
CA ASN A 19 19.37 -1.01 20.23
C ASN A 19 19.12 0.42 19.73
N VAL A 20 18.50 0.50 18.56
CA VAL A 20 18.17 1.73 17.88
C VAL A 20 17.14 2.38 18.77
N ALA A 21 17.57 3.46 19.43
CA ALA A 21 16.62 4.28 20.16
C ALA A 21 15.57 4.72 19.14
N CYS A 22 14.30 4.43 19.40
CA CYS A 22 13.19 4.80 18.52
C CYS A 22 13.11 6.32 18.26
N SER A 23 13.88 7.13 19.00
CA SER A 23 14.04 8.57 18.83
C SER A 23 15.16 8.98 17.86
N ASP A 24 16.10 8.09 17.53
CA ASP A 24 17.25 8.38 16.66
C ASP A 24 16.98 7.92 15.22
N ILE A 25 16.31 8.79 14.46
CA ILE A 25 15.96 8.53 13.04
C ILE A 25 17.19 8.24 12.18
N ASP A 26 18.32 8.91 12.43
CA ASP A 26 19.57 8.67 11.69
C ASP A 26 20.11 7.25 11.91
N ALA A 27 19.92 6.69 13.12
CA ALA A 27 20.34 5.33 13.45
C ALA A 27 19.41 4.29 12.83
N ILE A 28 18.10 4.59 12.75
CA ILE A 28 17.13 3.80 11.98
C ILE A 28 17.57 3.77 10.51
N GLU A 29 17.81 4.94 9.89
CA GLU A 29 18.21 5.02 8.48
C GLU A 29 19.47 4.21 8.18
N ALA A 30 20.50 4.34 9.02
CA ALA A 30 21.73 3.59 8.88
C ALA A 30 21.49 2.07 8.96
N SER A 31 20.62 1.63 9.88
CA SER A 31 20.26 0.22 10.00
C SER A 31 19.50 -0.30 8.78
N LEU A 32 18.65 0.52 8.17
CA LEU A 32 17.97 0.13 6.93
C LEU A 32 18.93 0.12 5.74
N ASN A 33 19.89 1.04 5.66
CA ASN A 33 20.81 1.15 4.52
C ASN A 33 21.90 0.07 4.52
N ASP A 34 22.34 -0.39 5.69
CA ASP A 34 23.37 -1.44 5.83
C ASP A 34 22.79 -2.87 5.87
N THR A 35 21.46 -3.00 5.85
CA THR A 35 20.84 -4.32 5.98
C THR A 35 20.90 -5.14 4.69
N THR A 36 21.07 -6.44 4.86
CA THR A 36 21.02 -7.44 3.78
C THR A 36 19.64 -8.12 3.69
N ASP A 37 18.84 -8.04 4.75
CA ASP A 37 17.49 -8.59 4.83
C ASP A 37 16.55 -7.50 5.37
N VAL A 38 15.88 -6.83 4.44
CA VAL A 38 14.96 -5.72 4.71
C VAL A 38 13.81 -6.20 5.58
N THR A 39 13.26 -7.38 5.30
CA THR A 39 12.08 -7.90 5.99
C THR A 39 12.36 -8.14 7.47
N SER A 40 13.42 -8.90 7.82
CA SER A 40 13.71 -9.20 9.23
C SER A 40 14.12 -7.97 10.04
N THR A 41 14.85 -7.05 9.42
CA THR A 41 15.25 -5.78 10.02
C THR A 41 14.03 -4.91 10.30
N LEU A 42 13.16 -4.76 9.31
CA LEU A 42 11.95 -3.94 9.43
C LEU A 42 10.98 -4.53 10.46
N ILE A 43 10.82 -5.86 10.49
CA ILE A 43 10.00 -6.53 11.52
C ILE A 43 10.51 -6.20 12.92
N SER A 44 11.82 -6.27 13.13
CA SER A 44 12.45 -5.98 14.42
C SER A 44 12.26 -4.53 14.83
N LEU A 45 12.42 -3.59 13.90
CA LEU A 45 12.22 -2.16 14.10
C LEU A 45 10.75 -1.80 14.39
N LEU A 46 9.82 -2.31 13.58
CA LEU A 46 8.38 -2.07 13.76
C LEU A 46 7.87 -2.65 15.08
N SER A 47 8.37 -3.83 15.47
CA SER A 47 8.05 -4.43 16.77
C SER A 47 8.67 -3.67 17.95
N SER A 48 9.83 -3.04 17.77
CA SER A 48 10.52 -2.30 18.83
C SER A 48 9.99 -0.86 18.98
N CYS A 49 9.55 -0.27 17.87
CA CYS A 49 9.17 1.15 17.77
C CYS A 49 7.79 1.32 17.12
N PRO A 50 6.70 0.82 17.74
CA PRO A 50 5.37 0.87 17.15
C PRO A 50 4.86 2.31 16.93
N GLU A 51 5.30 3.27 17.74
CA GLU A 51 4.92 4.68 17.58
C GLU A 51 5.58 5.38 16.38
N GLN A 52 6.64 4.78 15.80
CA GLN A 52 7.36 5.32 14.64
C GLN A 52 7.17 4.44 13.40
N SER A 53 6.20 3.52 13.43
CA SER A 53 6.01 2.51 12.39
C SER A 53 5.89 3.13 10.99
N THR A 54 5.12 4.20 10.87
CA THR A 54 4.90 4.88 9.59
C THR A 54 6.14 5.59 9.05
N ASP A 55 6.94 6.19 9.94
CA ASP A 55 8.18 6.86 9.54
C ASP A 55 9.23 5.83 9.11
N ILE A 56 9.36 4.74 9.87
CA ILE A 56 10.22 3.59 9.54
C ILE A 56 9.82 3.01 8.16
N LEU A 57 8.53 2.81 7.92
CA LEU A 57 8.00 2.34 6.63
C LEU A 57 8.26 3.31 5.49
N ALA A 58 8.09 4.61 5.72
CA ALA A 58 8.39 5.62 4.71
C ALA A 58 9.88 5.63 4.35
N MET A 59 10.77 5.52 5.34
CA MET A 59 12.20 5.44 5.13
C MET A 59 12.59 4.15 4.40
N ALA A 60 12.01 3.00 4.80
CA ALA A 60 12.24 1.73 4.14
C ALA A 60 11.83 1.77 2.67
N SER A 61 10.67 2.35 2.37
CA SER A 61 10.15 2.46 1.01
C SER A 61 10.97 3.42 0.15
N GLN A 62 11.58 4.45 0.75
CA GLN A 62 12.50 5.38 0.08
C GLN A 62 13.86 4.75 -0.19
N THR A 63 14.43 4.02 0.76
CA THR A 63 15.77 3.42 0.63
C THR A 63 15.74 2.15 -0.21
N HIS A 64 14.69 1.35 -0.08
CA HIS A 64 14.52 0.05 -0.74
C HIS A 64 13.38 0.06 -1.75
N THR A 65 13.38 1.04 -2.66
CA THR A 65 12.33 1.19 -3.69
C THR A 65 12.18 -0.06 -4.58
N SER A 66 13.25 -0.81 -4.80
CA SER A 66 13.20 -2.06 -5.58
C SER A 66 12.55 -3.22 -4.83
N GLU A 67 12.44 -3.14 -3.51
CA GLU A 67 11.98 -4.21 -2.61
C GLU A 67 10.66 -3.84 -1.91
N SER A 68 9.82 -3.01 -2.55
CA SER A 68 8.56 -2.54 -1.96
C SER A 68 7.64 -3.68 -1.48
N LEU A 69 7.69 -4.85 -2.13
CA LEU A 69 6.95 -6.05 -1.70
C LEU A 69 7.51 -6.63 -0.38
N ALA A 70 8.83 -6.62 -0.20
CA ALA A 70 9.46 -7.08 1.05
C ALA A 70 9.13 -6.13 2.21
N VAL A 71 9.10 -4.82 1.92
CA VAL A 71 8.67 -3.78 2.87
C VAL A 71 7.19 -3.99 3.26
N LEU A 72 6.32 -4.24 2.28
CA LEU A 72 4.91 -4.54 2.53
C LEU A 72 4.72 -5.83 3.32
N ASP A 73 5.46 -6.89 3.01
CA ASP A 73 5.38 -8.16 3.72
C ASP A 73 5.76 -8.01 5.21
N ALA A 74 6.84 -7.26 5.50
CA ALA A 74 7.19 -6.91 6.87
C ALA A 74 6.10 -6.09 7.58
N ALA A 75 5.46 -5.16 6.86
CA ALA A 75 4.32 -4.40 7.37
C ALA A 75 3.15 -5.31 7.73
N ILE A 76 2.79 -6.24 6.85
CA ILE A 76 1.71 -7.22 7.06
C ILE A 76 1.97 -8.08 8.30
N GLN A 77 3.21 -8.50 8.51
CA GLN A 77 3.58 -9.36 9.63
C GLN A 77 3.57 -8.65 11.00
N THR A 78 3.63 -7.32 11.02
CA THR A 78 3.82 -6.55 12.27
C THR A 78 2.69 -5.58 12.59
N LEU A 79 2.08 -4.98 11.58
CA LEU A 79 1.06 -3.97 11.74
C LEU A 79 -0.32 -4.61 11.96
N ALA A 80 -1.15 -3.88 12.69
CA ALA A 80 -2.56 -4.21 12.77
C ALA A 80 -3.24 -3.95 11.40
N PRO A 81 -4.29 -4.72 11.03
CA PRO A 81 -5.02 -4.57 9.77
C PRO A 81 -5.53 -3.14 9.52
N GLU A 82 -5.94 -2.43 10.56
CA GLU A 82 -6.40 -1.02 10.51
C GLU A 82 -5.32 -0.04 10.04
N GLN A 83 -4.03 -0.38 10.20
CA GLN A 83 -2.91 0.44 9.76
C GLN A 83 -2.48 0.13 8.32
N MET A 84 -3.00 -0.96 7.72
CA MET A 84 -2.59 -1.44 6.40
C MET A 84 -2.93 -0.46 5.30
N ALA A 85 -4.03 0.28 5.39
CA ALA A 85 -4.38 1.32 4.42
C ALA A 85 -3.29 2.39 4.33
N LYS A 86 -2.90 2.96 5.48
CA LYS A 86 -1.85 3.98 5.57
C LYS A 86 -0.48 3.42 5.18
N ALA A 87 -0.12 2.22 5.63
CA ALA A 87 1.14 1.59 5.29
C ALA A 87 1.26 1.33 3.78
N THR A 88 0.20 0.80 3.17
CA THR A 88 0.16 0.55 1.72
C THR A 88 0.31 1.84 0.94
N ALA A 89 -0.38 2.91 1.34
CA ALA A 89 -0.23 4.22 0.69
C ALA A 89 1.21 4.75 0.77
N ILE A 90 1.86 4.64 1.94
CA ILE A 90 3.27 5.04 2.13
C ILE A 90 4.21 4.24 1.22
N ILE A 91 3.99 2.94 1.09
CA ILE A 91 4.85 2.08 0.26
C ILE A 91 4.61 2.39 -1.22
N VAL A 92 3.35 2.46 -1.65
CA VAL A 92 2.97 2.78 -3.04
C VAL A 92 3.49 4.17 -3.45
N SER A 93 3.49 5.16 -2.56
CA SER A 93 3.98 6.51 -2.88
C SER A 93 5.47 6.57 -3.22
N HIS A 94 6.24 5.55 -2.83
CA HIS A 94 7.68 5.46 -3.09
C HIS A 94 8.06 4.28 -3.99
N ALA A 95 7.12 3.39 -4.31
CA ALA A 95 7.34 2.23 -5.15
C ALA A 95 7.43 2.60 -6.64
N ALA A 96 7.94 1.66 -7.44
CA ALA A 96 7.88 1.75 -8.88
C ALA A 96 6.45 1.52 -9.40
N PRO A 97 5.98 2.23 -10.46
CA PRO A 97 4.61 2.12 -10.95
C PRO A 97 4.14 0.72 -11.34
N ASP A 98 5.07 -0.09 -11.83
CA ASP A 98 4.91 -1.49 -12.19
C ASP A 98 4.59 -2.40 -10.98
N ALA A 99 4.85 -1.94 -9.75
CA ALA A 99 4.53 -2.67 -8.52
C ALA A 99 3.20 -2.23 -7.86
N TYR A 100 2.58 -1.13 -8.30
CA TYR A 100 1.40 -0.55 -7.61
C TYR A 100 0.25 -1.54 -7.46
N GLU A 101 -0.17 -2.16 -8.57
CA GLU A 101 -1.26 -3.14 -8.54
C GLU A 101 -0.93 -4.35 -7.66
N GLN A 102 0.32 -4.81 -7.68
CA GLN A 102 0.76 -5.96 -6.88
C GLN A 102 0.77 -5.64 -5.39
N LEU A 103 1.21 -4.43 -5.02
CA LEU A 103 1.18 -3.95 -3.63
C LEU A 103 -0.25 -3.83 -3.11
N ILE A 104 -1.16 -3.26 -3.91
CA ILE A 104 -2.58 -3.15 -3.56
C ILE A 104 -3.19 -4.55 -3.40
N GLN A 105 -2.97 -5.45 -4.36
CA GLN A 105 -3.45 -6.84 -4.32
C GLN A 105 -2.99 -7.54 -3.03
N GLN A 106 -1.71 -7.45 -2.71
CA GLN A 106 -1.12 -8.13 -1.56
C GLN A 106 -1.62 -7.53 -0.23
N ALA A 107 -1.77 -6.21 -0.16
CA ALA A 107 -2.31 -5.53 1.02
C ALA A 107 -3.77 -5.92 1.29
N VAL A 108 -4.59 -5.93 0.23
CA VAL A 108 -6.01 -6.33 0.32
C VAL A 108 -6.14 -7.81 0.67
N LEU A 109 -5.27 -8.66 0.12
CA LEU A 109 -5.24 -10.08 0.47
C LEU A 109 -4.95 -10.29 1.97
N ALA A 110 -4.07 -9.47 2.54
CA ALA A 110 -3.73 -9.54 3.96
C ALA A 110 -4.82 -8.96 4.87
N ALA A 111 -5.55 -7.93 4.40
CA ALA A 111 -6.58 -7.24 5.18
C ALA A 111 -7.86 -7.01 4.34
N PRO A 112 -8.61 -8.07 3.99
CA PRO A 112 -9.76 -7.96 3.09
C PRO A 112 -10.91 -7.14 3.69
N ASP A 113 -11.07 -7.17 5.02
CA ASP A 113 -12.08 -6.36 5.73
C ASP A 113 -11.79 -4.84 5.63
N TYR A 114 -10.55 -4.46 5.34
CA TYR A 114 -10.08 -3.08 5.20
C TYR A 114 -9.80 -2.72 3.73
N ALA A 115 -10.29 -3.53 2.78
CA ALA A 115 -10.02 -3.32 1.36
C ALA A 115 -10.46 -1.93 0.88
N GLN A 116 -11.60 -1.42 1.36
CA GLN A 116 -12.09 -0.08 1.03
C GLN A 116 -11.13 1.01 1.51
N ASP A 117 -10.67 0.92 2.77
CA ASP A 117 -9.73 1.89 3.33
C ASP A 117 -8.39 1.88 2.57
N ILE A 118 -7.94 0.69 2.14
CA ILE A 118 -6.70 0.53 1.35
C ILE A 118 -6.85 1.20 -0.02
N VAL A 119 -7.96 0.96 -0.74
CA VAL A 119 -8.15 1.60 -2.07
C VAL A 119 -8.32 3.09 -1.97
N ASP A 120 -9.01 3.60 -0.95
CA ASP A 120 -9.18 5.03 -0.73
C ASP A 120 -7.84 5.69 -0.42
N ALA A 121 -7.04 5.12 0.50
CA ALA A 121 -5.73 5.65 0.86
C ALA A 121 -4.74 5.66 -0.32
N VAL A 122 -4.79 4.66 -1.20
CA VAL A 122 -3.94 4.62 -2.41
C VAL A 122 -4.44 5.60 -3.48
N ALA A 123 -5.76 5.74 -3.63
CA ALA A 123 -6.35 6.69 -4.58
C ALA A 123 -6.06 8.15 -4.21
N GLU A 124 -5.94 8.47 -2.92
CA GLU A 124 -5.51 9.79 -2.44
C GLU A 124 -4.13 10.21 -2.96
N LEU A 125 -3.26 9.25 -3.30
CA LEU A 125 -1.95 9.53 -3.89
C LEU A 125 -2.06 10.05 -5.32
N ASN A 126 -3.17 9.75 -6.01
CA ASN A 126 -3.40 10.11 -7.42
C ASN A 126 -2.26 9.63 -8.35
N LEU A 127 -1.69 8.46 -8.05
CA LEU A 127 -0.58 7.83 -8.79
C LEU A 127 -1.06 6.71 -9.74
N LEU A 128 -2.23 6.13 -9.48
CA LEU A 128 -2.85 5.07 -10.26
C LEU A 128 -4.32 5.42 -10.50
N ASP A 129 -4.88 5.00 -11.64
CA ASP A 129 -6.30 5.24 -11.95
C ASP A 129 -7.21 4.53 -10.93
N PRO A 130 -8.28 5.18 -10.43
CA PRO A 130 -9.21 4.60 -9.47
C PRO A 130 -9.79 3.25 -9.89
N THR A 131 -10.04 3.09 -11.19
CA THR A 131 -10.51 1.83 -11.77
C THR A 131 -9.46 0.72 -11.66
N ASP A 132 -8.18 1.03 -11.90
CA ASP A 132 -7.10 0.05 -11.81
C ASP A 132 -6.84 -0.34 -10.35
N ILE A 133 -6.95 0.62 -9.43
CA ILE A 133 -6.91 0.36 -7.97
C ILE A 133 -8.03 -0.61 -7.58
N LEU A 134 -9.25 -0.38 -8.06
CA LEU A 134 -10.39 -1.27 -7.79
C LEU A 134 -10.18 -2.67 -8.36
N VAL A 135 -9.68 -2.78 -9.60
CA VAL A 135 -9.35 -4.07 -10.23
C VAL A 135 -8.27 -4.82 -9.44
N ALA A 136 -7.23 -4.11 -9.00
CA ALA A 136 -6.19 -4.68 -8.16
C ALA A 136 -6.77 -5.17 -6.81
N ALA A 137 -7.63 -4.38 -6.15
CA ALA A 137 -8.24 -4.81 -4.90
C ALA A 137 -9.13 -6.06 -5.05
N ILE A 138 -9.96 -6.11 -6.09
CA ILE A 138 -10.78 -7.30 -6.38
C ILE A 138 -9.89 -8.51 -6.69
N SER A 139 -8.80 -8.31 -7.43
CA SER A 139 -7.81 -9.36 -7.71
C SER A 139 -7.09 -9.84 -6.43
N GLY A 140 -6.92 -8.95 -5.46
CA GLY A 140 -6.41 -9.24 -4.12
C GLY A 140 -7.41 -9.93 -3.19
N GLY A 141 -8.66 -10.12 -3.62
CA GLY A 141 -9.70 -10.82 -2.85
C GLY A 141 -10.71 -9.92 -2.15
N ALA A 142 -10.76 -8.62 -2.48
CA ALA A 142 -11.87 -7.77 -2.04
C ALA A 142 -13.21 -8.29 -2.59
N ASP A 143 -14.26 -8.24 -1.77
CA ASP A 143 -15.61 -8.59 -2.22
C ASP A 143 -16.16 -7.46 -3.12
N PRO A 144 -16.43 -7.71 -4.41
CA PRO A 144 -16.98 -6.72 -5.34
C PRO A 144 -18.37 -6.19 -4.94
N ALA A 145 -19.07 -6.87 -4.04
CA ALA A 145 -20.35 -6.41 -3.50
C ALA A 145 -20.20 -5.39 -2.36
N LEU A 146 -19.02 -5.33 -1.73
CA LEU A 146 -18.73 -4.48 -0.56
C LEU A 146 -17.73 -3.36 -0.86
N ILE A 147 -16.92 -3.50 -1.91
CA ILE A 147 -15.95 -2.48 -2.35
C ILE A 147 -16.52 -1.62 -3.49
N SER A 148 -16.16 -0.34 -3.50
CA SER A 148 -16.59 0.63 -4.53
C SER A 148 -15.40 1.40 -5.07
N GLU A 149 -15.59 2.09 -6.20
CA GLU A 149 -14.55 2.97 -6.75
C GLU A 149 -14.12 4.00 -5.70
N PRO A 150 -12.81 4.15 -5.46
CA PRO A 150 -12.34 5.03 -4.41
C PRO A 150 -12.70 6.48 -4.71
N THR A 151 -13.18 7.17 -3.69
CA THR A 151 -13.64 8.56 -3.84
C THR A 151 -12.43 9.49 -3.74
N ALA A 152 -11.76 9.75 -4.87
CA ALA A 152 -10.71 10.76 -4.91
C ALA A 152 -11.28 12.13 -4.47
N ALA A 153 -10.78 12.66 -3.35
CA ALA A 153 -11.10 14.01 -2.86
C ALA A 153 -10.49 15.07 -3.79
N GLY A 154 -10.96 15.15 -5.03
CA GLY A 154 -10.19 15.82 -6.09
C GLY A 154 -10.92 16.18 -7.37
N ILE A 155 -12.24 16.03 -7.45
CA ILE A 155 -13.17 16.90 -8.17
C ILE A 155 -14.55 16.57 -7.59
N ALA A 156 -15.38 17.58 -7.34
CA ALA A 156 -16.77 17.35 -6.98
C ALA A 156 -17.49 16.72 -8.19
N THR A 157 -17.39 15.41 -8.36
CA THR A 157 -18.37 14.67 -9.14
C THR A 157 -19.67 14.78 -8.35
N ALA A 158 -20.60 15.55 -8.91
CA ALA A 158 -21.95 15.66 -8.36
C ALA A 158 -22.46 14.25 -8.04
N PRO A 159 -23.20 14.05 -6.91
CA PRO A 159 -23.74 12.75 -6.57
C PRO A 159 -24.43 12.13 -7.78
N PRO A 160 -24.32 10.80 -8.00
CA PRO A 160 -25.00 10.16 -9.11
C PRO A 160 -26.46 10.57 -9.05
N LEU A 161 -26.94 11.26 -10.09
CA LEU A 161 -28.35 11.57 -10.21
C LEU A 161 -29.07 10.24 -10.08
N ALA A 162 -29.84 10.08 -9.00
CA ALA A 162 -30.78 8.99 -8.87
C ALA A 162 -31.66 9.06 -10.12
N VAL A 163 -31.40 8.18 -11.09
CA VAL A 163 -32.30 7.97 -12.22
C VAL A 163 -33.52 7.30 -11.62
N ASN A 164 -34.46 8.12 -11.15
CA ASN A 164 -35.80 7.67 -10.87
C ASN A 164 -36.31 7.06 -12.19
N PRO A 165 -36.63 5.75 -12.26
CA PRO A 165 -37.14 5.14 -13.48
C PRO A 165 -38.54 5.70 -13.77
N GLY A 166 -38.62 6.87 -14.41
CA GLY A 166 -39.91 7.54 -14.58
C GLY A 166 -39.95 8.98 -15.06
N ALA A 167 -38.83 9.61 -15.45
CA ALA A 167 -38.88 10.96 -16.04
C ALA A 167 -38.39 10.93 -17.50
N THR A 168 -39.27 10.53 -18.42
CA THR A 168 -39.07 10.74 -19.85
C THR A 168 -39.38 12.20 -20.21
N THR A 169 -38.37 13.08 -20.20
CA THR A 169 -38.44 14.28 -21.04
C THR A 169 -38.03 13.88 -22.46
N ALA A 170 -39.04 13.69 -23.29
CA ALA A 170 -38.90 13.56 -24.73
C ALA A 170 -38.21 14.81 -25.31
N LEU A 171 -37.01 14.63 -25.86
CA LEU A 171 -36.48 15.12 -27.15
C LEU A 171 -34.95 15.26 -27.08
N GLY A 172 -34.25 14.65 -28.05
CA GLY A 172 -32.94 15.18 -28.50
C GLY A 172 -31.76 14.21 -28.49
N THR A 173 -31.65 13.42 -29.56
CA THR A 173 -30.38 12.96 -30.19
C THR A 173 -29.32 12.31 -29.29
N GLY A 174 -29.50 11.02 -28.99
CA GLY A 174 -28.44 10.14 -28.48
C GLY A 174 -28.57 8.77 -29.13
N ASN A 175 -27.60 8.42 -29.98
CA ASN A 175 -27.55 7.18 -30.75
C ASN A 175 -27.24 5.99 -29.82
N GLY A 176 -28.26 5.23 -29.42
CA GLY A 176 -28.12 4.06 -28.54
C GLY A 176 -29.06 2.94 -28.95
N SER A 177 -28.49 1.90 -29.56
CA SER A 177 -29.17 0.68 -29.98
C SER A 177 -29.41 -0.25 -28.79
N GLY A 178 -30.67 -0.51 -28.45
CA GLY A 178 -31.06 -1.57 -27.51
C GLY A 178 -32.52 -1.34 -27.12
N GLY A 179 -33.49 -2.14 -27.55
CA GLY A 179 -33.54 -3.59 -27.45
C GLY A 179 -34.68 -3.88 -26.48
N GLY A 180 -35.81 -4.33 -27.00
CA GLY A 180 -37.14 -4.17 -26.37
C GLY A 180 -37.43 -5.02 -25.13
N THR A 181 -38.65 -4.86 -24.61
CA THR A 181 -39.57 -5.95 -24.24
C THR A 181 -40.97 -5.43 -23.86
N ALA A 182 -41.98 -5.99 -24.54
CA ALA A 182 -43.34 -6.37 -24.14
C ALA A 182 -44.28 -5.45 -23.31
N SER A 183 -45.48 -5.25 -23.89
CA SER A 183 -46.81 -4.95 -23.29
C SER A 183 -47.11 -5.73 -21.99
N PRO A 184 -48.01 -5.26 -21.08
CA PRO A 184 -49.46 -5.18 -21.38
C PRO A 184 -50.28 -4.08 -20.66
N ASN A 185 -51.31 -3.52 -21.33
CA ASN A 185 -52.70 -3.38 -20.87
C ASN A 185 -53.59 -2.80 -21.98
#